data_AF-A0A838U3H5-F1
#
_entry.id   AF-A0A838U3H5-F1
#
_cell.length_a   1.000
_cell.length_b   1.000
_cell.length_c   1.000
_cell.angle_alpha   90.00
_cell.angle_beta   90.00
_cell.angle_gamma   90.00
#
_symmetry.space_group_name_H-M   'P 1'
#
loop_
_entity.id
_entity.type
_entity.pdbx_description
1 polymer ?
#
loop_
_entity_poly.entity_id
_entity_poly.type
_entity_poly.pdbx_seq_one_letter_code
_entity_poly.pdbx_strand_id
1 'polypeptide(L)'
;MSKTCLKCNKTFEESEVEDPTSQKYPSCPDCWKEWTTYAVMVMNEMRLDMSLPEHRKALKKYEKGFFEKTLGEIEKNPENK
;
A
#
# COMPACT_ATOMS: atom_id res chain seq x y z
N MET A 1 7.19 -20.54 7.81
CA MET A 1 7.18 -19.89 9.14
C MET A 1 5.97 -18.99 9.13
N SER A 2 5.07 -19.17 10.08
CA SER A 2 3.86 -18.35 10.17
C SER A 2 4.18 -16.95 10.67
N LYS A 3 3.67 -15.92 9.99
CA LYS A 3 3.75 -14.51 10.40
C LYS A 3 2.36 -13.96 10.68
N THR A 4 2.27 -12.91 11.48
CA THR A 4 1.00 -12.20 11.74
C THR A 4 0.93 -10.93 10.91
N CYS A 5 -0.16 -10.74 10.18
CA CYS A 5 -0.37 -9.57 9.33
C CYS A 5 -0.63 -8.31 10.16
N LEU A 6 0.12 -7.23 9.91
CA LEU A 6 -0.01 -5.92 10.56
C LEU A 6 -1.38 -5.26 10.32
N LYS A 7 -1.97 -5.48 9.14
CA LYS A 7 -3.22 -4.85 8.73
C LYS A 7 -4.44 -5.53 9.34
N CYS A 8 -4.57 -6.84 9.12
CA CYS A 8 -5.77 -7.60 9.49
C CYS A 8 -5.59 -8.52 10.70
N ASN A 9 -4.38 -8.60 11.29
CA ASN A 9 -4.04 -9.46 12.43
C ASN A 9 -4.21 -10.98 12.19
N LYS A 10 -4.43 -11.41 10.94
CA LYS A 10 -4.46 -12.83 10.58
C LYS A 10 -3.07 -13.41 10.48
N THR A 11 -2.91 -14.68 10.86
CA THR A 11 -1.72 -15.46 10.58
C THR A 11 -1.69 -15.92 9.13
N PHE A 12 -0.52 -15.92 8.52
CA PHE A 12 -0.27 -16.39 7.15
C PHE A 12 1.09 -17.08 7.07
N GLU A 13 1.27 -17.97 6.10
CA GLU A 13 2.57 -18.59 5.89
C GLU A 13 3.46 -17.72 5.02
N GLU A 14 4.73 -17.58 5.40
CA GLU A 14 5.71 -16.86 4.59
C GLU A 14 5.92 -17.48 3.20
N SER A 15 5.62 -18.77 3.02
CA SER A 15 5.68 -19.44 1.71
C SER A 15 4.60 -18.97 0.73
N GLU A 16 3.54 -18.33 1.21
CA GLU A 16 2.45 -17.80 0.36
C GLU A 16 2.76 -16.39 -0.17
N VAL A 17 3.88 -15.81 0.24
CA VAL A 17 4.31 -14.49 -0.19
C VAL A 17 4.98 -14.57 -1.57
N GLU A 18 4.26 -14.19 -2.62
CA GLU A 18 4.76 -14.18 -4.00
C GLU A 18 5.64 -12.96 -4.31
N ASP A 19 5.31 -11.78 -3.76
CA ASP A 19 6.03 -10.53 -4.03
C ASP A 19 7.08 -10.27 -2.93
N PRO A 20 8.38 -10.28 -3.26
CA PRO A 20 9.44 -9.98 -2.28
C PRO A 20 9.33 -8.58 -1.68
N THR A 21 8.72 -7.63 -2.40
CA THR A 21 8.52 -6.25 -1.93
C THR A 21 7.58 -6.20 -0.72
N SER A 22 6.62 -7.13 -0.66
CA SER A 22 5.69 -7.24 0.47
C SER A 22 6.39 -7.59 1.78
N GLN A 23 7.57 -8.26 1.72
CA GLN A 23 8.34 -8.67 2.91
C GLN A 23 8.83 -7.48 3.74
N LYS A 24 8.84 -6.27 3.17
CA LYS A 24 9.09 -5.03 3.90
C LYS A 24 8.08 -4.81 5.04
N TYR A 25 6.87 -5.36 4.91
CA TYR A 25 5.83 -5.32 5.92
C TYR A 25 5.42 -6.75 6.30
N PRO A 26 5.11 -7.03 7.57
CA PRO A 26 4.45 -8.28 7.90
C PRO A 26 3.01 -8.19 7.38
N SER A 27 2.77 -8.59 6.12
CA SER A 27 1.49 -8.50 5.44
C SER A 27 1.10 -9.82 4.79
N CYS A 28 -0.16 -10.24 4.95
CA CYS A 28 -0.65 -11.43 4.26
C CYS A 28 -0.87 -11.12 2.77
N PRO A 29 -0.91 -12.15 1.90
CA PRO A 29 -1.11 -11.97 0.46
C PRO A 29 -2.36 -11.14 0.11
N ASP A 30 -3.47 -11.34 0.84
CA ASP A 30 -4.71 -10.59 0.63
C ASP A 30 -4.55 -9.09 0.88
N CYS A 31 -3.91 -8.71 2.00
CA CYS A 31 -3.69 -7.30 2.34
C CYS A 31 -2.67 -6.65 1.38
N TRP A 32 -1.69 -7.41 0.91
CA TRP A 32 -0.77 -6.92 -0.12
C TRP A 32 -1.48 -6.69 -1.46
N LYS A 33 -2.36 -7.62 -1.86
CA LYS A 33 -3.19 -7.47 -3.06
C LYS A 33 -4.14 -6.27 -2.97
N GLU A 34 -4.73 -6.04 -1.80
CA GLU A 34 -5.55 -4.85 -1.54
C GLU A 34 -4.72 -3.57 -1.67
N TRP A 35 -3.52 -3.53 -1.08
CA TRP A 35 -2.59 -2.41 -1.22
C TRP A 35 -2.22 -2.14 -2.68
N THR A 36 -1.83 -3.14 -3.47
CA THR A 36 -1.47 -2.93 -4.88
C THR A 36 -2.62 -2.35 -5.71
N THR A 37 -3.85 -2.80 -5.44
CA THR A 37 -5.06 -2.26 -6.07
C THR A 37 -5.29 -0.81 -5.66
N TYR A 38 -5.17 -0.51 -4.36
CA TYR A 38 -5.29 0.85 -3.82
C TYR A 38 -4.17 1.78 -4.33
N ALA A 39 -2.95 1.29 -4.47
CA ALA A 39 -1.81 2.05 -4.99
C ALA A 39 -2.07 2.52 -6.43
N VAL A 40 -2.68 1.68 -7.27
CA VAL A 40 -3.10 2.07 -8.63
C VAL A 40 -4.15 3.17 -8.59
N MET A 41 -5.13 3.09 -7.68
CA MET A 41 -6.12 4.16 -7.50
C MET A 41 -5.43 5.47 -7.07
N VAL A 42 -4.55 5.43 -6.07
CA VAL A 42 -3.79 6.60 -5.61
C VAL A 42 -2.98 7.22 -6.75
N MET A 43 -2.27 6.40 -7.54
CA MET A 43 -1.49 6.88 -8.68
C MET A 43 -2.36 7.59 -9.72
N ASN A 44 -3.54 7.03 -10.04
CA ASN A 44 -4.43 7.60 -11.03
C ASN A 44 -5.15 8.87 -10.54
N GLU A 45 -5.72 8.82 -9.33
CA GLU A 45 -6.49 9.93 -8.75
C GLU A 45 -5.59 11.13 -8.41
N MET A 46 -4.38 10.88 -7.88
CA MET A 46 -3.41 11.93 -7.56
C MET A 46 -2.50 12.30 -8.74
N ARG A 47 -2.69 11.67 -9.91
CA ARG A 47 -1.89 11.87 -11.13
C ARG A 47 -0.37 11.74 -10.89
N LEU A 48 0.03 10.69 -10.17
CA LEU A 48 1.42 10.45 -9.83
C LEU A 48 2.20 9.89 -11.03
N ASP A 49 3.12 10.69 -11.57
CA ASP A 49 4.20 10.22 -12.43
C ASP A 49 5.29 9.46 -11.64
N MET A 50 5.37 8.14 -11.82
CA MET A 50 6.33 7.27 -11.12
C MET A 50 7.79 7.46 -11.54
N SER A 51 8.06 8.22 -12.61
CA SER A 51 9.42 8.65 -12.98
C SER A 51 9.96 9.73 -12.04
N LEU A 52 9.08 10.50 -11.38
CA LEU A 52 9.44 11.59 -10.48
C LEU A 52 9.69 11.07 -9.04
N PRO A 53 10.83 11.42 -8.41
CA PRO A 53 11.17 10.95 -7.07
C PRO A 53 10.19 11.44 -6.00
N GLU A 54 9.64 12.64 -6.17
CA GLU A 54 8.67 13.25 -5.25
C GLU A 54 7.34 12.48 -5.24
N HIS A 55 6.88 12.07 -6.42
CA HIS A 55 5.66 11.27 -6.57
C HIS A 55 5.83 9.86 -5.98
N ARG A 56 7.00 9.22 -6.19
CA ARG A 56 7.32 7.96 -5.50
C ARG A 56 7.31 8.12 -3.98
N LYS A 57 7.79 9.25 -3.46
CA LYS A 57 7.75 9.57 -2.03
C LYS A 57 6.31 9.78 -1.54
N ALA A 58 5.44 10.39 -2.36
CA ALA A 58 4.01 10.53 -2.06
C ALA A 58 3.33 9.17 -1.96
N LEU A 59 3.49 8.28 -2.95
CA LEU A 59 2.91 6.93 -2.91
C LEU A 59 3.39 6.13 -1.68
N LYS A 60 4.67 6.26 -1.30
CA LYS A 60 5.21 5.66 -0.07
C LYS A 60 4.54 6.16 1.22
N LYS A 61 4.00 7.38 1.25
CA LYS A 61 3.21 7.85 2.41
C LYS A 61 1.91 7.05 2.51
N TYR A 62 1.18 6.90 1.38
CA TYR A 62 -0.02 6.08 1.31
C TYR A 62 0.25 4.61 1.65
N GLU A 63 1.37 4.05 1.21
CA GLU A 63 1.81 2.69 1.58
C GLU A 63 1.91 2.53 3.10
N LYS A 64 2.63 3.44 3.76
CA LYS A 64 2.77 3.42 5.22
C LYS A 64 1.43 3.56 5.91
N GLY A 65 0.60 4.53 5.53
CA GLY A 65 -0.68 4.72 6.21
C GLY A 65 -1.70 3.62 5.93
N PHE A 66 -1.60 2.92 4.79
CA PHE A 66 -2.42 1.74 4.52
C PHE A 66 -2.12 0.62 5.54
N PHE A 67 -0.85 0.29 5.76
CA PHE A 67 -0.45 -0.81 6.66
C PHE A 67 -0.43 -0.41 8.14
N GLU A 68 0.03 0.80 8.46
CA GLU A 68 0.11 1.32 9.84
C GLU A 68 -1.25 1.88 10.32
N LYS A 69 -2.29 1.90 9.45
CA LYS A 69 -3.63 2.46 9.73
C LYS A 69 -3.60 3.95 10.12
N THR A 70 -2.61 4.70 9.64
CA THR A 70 -2.40 6.11 10.00
C THR A 70 -2.95 7.11 8.99
N LEU A 71 -3.32 6.67 7.78
CA LEU A 71 -3.97 7.53 6.79
C LEU A 71 -5.48 7.26 6.74
N GLY A 72 -6.26 8.29 7.09
CA GLY A 72 -7.66 8.40 6.71
C GLY A 72 -7.78 8.56 5.19
N GLU A 73 -8.96 8.20 4.67
CA GLU A 73 -9.31 8.12 3.25
C GLU A 73 -8.73 9.25 2.39
N ILE A 74 -8.37 8.94 1.13
CA ILE A 74 -7.80 9.90 0.17
C ILE A 74 -8.65 11.18 0.16
N GLU A 75 -8.13 12.28 0.71
CA GLU A 75 -8.72 13.60 0.51
C GLU A 75 -8.63 13.90 -0.99
N LYS A 76 -9.78 13.78 -1.67
CA LYS A 76 -9.92 14.11 -3.08
C LYS A 76 -9.48 15.55 -3.27
N ASN A 77 -8.37 15.76 -3.97
CA ASN A 77 -7.91 17.10 -4.30
C ASN A 77 -8.94 17.74 -5.26
N PRO A 78 -9.66 18.82 -4.88
CA PRO A 78 -10.79 19.34 -5.65
C PRO A 78 -10.40 20.25 -6.83
N GLU A 79 -9.14 20.24 -7.29
CA GLU A 79 -8.67 21.22 -8.27
C GLU A 79 -8.25 20.56 -9.58
N ASN A 80 -9.24 20.35 -10.46
CA ASN A 80 -9.02 20.48 -11.89
C ASN A 80 -10.36 20.83 -12.56
N LYS A 81 -10.65 22.14 -12.65
CA LYS A 81 -11.73 22.72 -13.44
C LYS A 81 -11.13 23.57 -14.55
#